data_AF-A0A1Z9VJQ8-F1
#
_entry.id   AF-A0A1Z9VJQ8-F1
#
_cell.length_a   1.000
_cell.length_b   1.000
_cell.length_c   1.000
_cell.angle_alpha   90.00
_cell.angle_beta   90.00
_cell.angle_gamma   90.00
#
_symmetry.space_group_name_H-M   'P 1'
#
loop_
_entity.id
_entity.type
_entity.pdbx_description
1 polymer ?
#
loop_
_entity_poly.entity_id
_entity_poly.type
_entity_poly.pdbx_seq_one_letter_code
_entity_poly.pdbx_strand_id
1 'polypeptide(L)'
;MTTVPPKINRITNSLNKKFGIKNNQFNHKKIGDILPEKAKNQFKLIERENAVTLIIETSWLTWARLNKKRLENTLPVGTKLSIQPLIPYESLQRVEKKTFSPSLNQTAKACLQSAAKQCSHPKLRSVLDKLSKY
;
A
#
# COMPACT_ATOMS: atom_id res chain seq x y z
N MET A 1 -8.71 -25.14 -10.67
CA MET A 1 -9.46 -24.06 -11.35
C MET A 1 -10.39 -23.41 -10.34
N THR A 2 -10.12 -22.19 -9.91
CA THR A 2 -11.06 -21.41 -9.08
C THR A 2 -12.00 -20.65 -10.02
N THR A 3 -13.24 -21.12 -10.15
CA THR A 3 -14.26 -20.46 -10.95
C THR A 3 -14.71 -19.19 -10.22
N VAL A 4 -14.38 -18.02 -10.79
CA VAL A 4 -14.84 -16.73 -10.28
C VAL A 4 -16.37 -16.66 -10.46
N PRO A 5 -17.15 -16.37 -9.40
CA PRO A 5 -18.61 -16.26 -9.50
C PRO A 5 -19.05 -15.28 -10.60
N PRO A 6 -20.10 -15.60 -11.38
CA PRO A 6 -20.52 -14.79 -12.54
C PRO A 6 -20.91 -13.35 -12.21
N LYS A 7 -21.36 -13.07 -10.98
CA LYS A 7 -21.62 -11.70 -10.50
C LYS A 7 -20.36 -10.83 -10.45
N ILE A 8 -19.23 -11.42 -10.04
CA ILE A 8 -17.93 -10.73 -9.97
C ILE A 8 -17.46 -10.39 -11.38
N ASN A 9 -17.63 -11.30 -12.35
CA ASN A 9 -17.27 -11.04 -13.74
C ASN A 9 -18.04 -9.86 -14.36
N ARG A 10 -19.34 -9.69 -14.04
CA ARG A 10 -20.12 -8.53 -14.53
C ARG A 10 -19.61 -7.20 -13.99
N ILE A 11 -19.33 -7.14 -12.68
CA ILE A 11 -18.81 -5.93 -12.03
C ILE A 11 -17.43 -5.59 -12.59
N THR A 12 -16.54 -6.58 -12.67
CA THR A 12 -15.19 -6.43 -13.24
C THR A 12 -15.23 -5.95 -14.69
N ASN A 13 -16.11 -6.52 -15.53
CA ASN A 13 -16.27 -6.10 -16.92
C ASN A 13 -16.80 -4.67 -17.04
N SER A 14 -17.75 -4.27 -16.19
CA SER A 14 -18.29 -2.91 -16.14
C SER A 14 -17.20 -1.89 -15.75
N LEU A 15 -16.40 -2.23 -14.73
CA LEU A 15 -15.27 -1.42 -14.30
C LEU A 15 -14.21 -1.31 -15.41
N ASN A 16 -13.82 -2.43 -16.02
CA ASN A 16 -12.86 -2.43 -17.12
C ASN A 16 -13.35 -1.55 -18.27
N LYS A 17 -14.63 -1.64 -18.65
CA LYS A 17 -15.22 -0.77 -19.68
C LYS A 17 -15.17 0.70 -19.27
N LYS A 18 -15.54 1.03 -18.02
CA LYS A 18 -15.52 2.41 -17.49
C LYS A 18 -14.11 3.02 -17.47
N PHE A 19 -13.10 2.22 -17.19
CA PHE A 19 -11.69 2.67 -17.13
C PHE A 19 -10.92 2.43 -18.43
N GLY A 20 -11.59 2.01 -19.50
CA GLY A 20 -10.95 1.73 -20.80
C GLY A 20 -9.90 0.63 -20.76
N ILE A 21 -10.00 -0.30 -19.80
CA ILE A 21 -9.06 -1.40 -19.62
C ILE A 21 -9.37 -2.48 -20.66
N LYS A 22 -8.40 -2.74 -21.54
CA LYS A 22 -8.48 -3.79 -22.56
C LYS A 22 -7.70 -5.02 -22.10
N ASN A 23 -8.28 -6.21 -22.30
CA ASN A 23 -7.55 -7.47 -22.13
C ASN A 23 -6.99 -7.87 -23.50
N ASN A 24 -5.69 -7.63 -23.71
CA ASN A 24 -5.01 -8.08 -24.93
C ASN A 24 -4.05 -9.23 -24.62
N GLN A 25 -4.51 -10.44 -24.88
CA GLN A 25 -3.72 -11.65 -24.65
C GLN A 25 -2.43 -11.68 -25.49
N PHE A 26 -2.41 -10.98 -26.63
CA PHE A 26 -1.25 -10.96 -27.52
C PHE A 26 -0.06 -10.19 -26.94
N ASN A 27 -0.30 -8.98 -26.43
CA ASN A 27 0.70 -8.17 -25.75
C ASN A 27 1.19 -8.84 -24.46
N HIS A 28 0.27 -9.50 -23.74
CA HIS A 28 0.60 -10.31 -22.57
C HIS A 28 1.61 -11.41 -22.90
N LYS A 29 1.39 -12.14 -24.01
CA LYS A 29 2.34 -13.17 -24.47
C LYS A 29 3.70 -12.57 -24.84
N LYS A 30 3.72 -11.50 -25.64
CA LYS A 30 4.96 -10.83 -26.07
C LYS A 30 5.82 -10.33 -24.91
N ILE A 31 5.22 -9.70 -23.91
CA ILE A 31 5.95 -9.26 -22.72
C ILE A 31 6.42 -10.46 -21.90
N GLY A 32 5.57 -11.48 -21.75
CA GLY A 32 5.94 -12.73 -21.09
C GLY A 32 7.17 -13.40 -21.73
N ASP A 33 7.29 -13.37 -23.05
CA ASP A 33 8.42 -13.98 -23.77
C ASP A 33 9.75 -13.27 -23.53
N ILE A 34 9.72 -11.98 -23.15
CA ILE A 34 10.93 -11.19 -22.83
C ILE A 34 11.33 -11.36 -21.37
N LEU A 35 10.36 -11.58 -20.49
CA LEU A 35 10.61 -11.70 -19.06
C LEU A 35 11.44 -12.96 -18.74
N PRO A 36 12.27 -12.92 -17.69
CA PRO A 36 12.94 -14.11 -17.18
C PRO A 36 11.93 -15.23 -16.89
N GLU A 37 12.30 -16.50 -17.11
CA GLU A 37 11.42 -17.67 -16.90
C GLU A 37 10.67 -17.62 -15.56
N LYS A 38 11.39 -17.26 -14.48
CA LYS A 38 10.82 -17.15 -13.13
C LYS A 38 9.78 -16.03 -13.00
N ALA A 39 9.85 -15.00 -13.84
CA ALA A 39 8.97 -13.84 -13.82
C ALA A 39 7.75 -13.98 -14.76
N LYS A 40 7.72 -14.97 -15.67
CA LYS A 40 6.65 -15.13 -16.67
C LYS A 40 5.27 -15.34 -16.07
N ASN A 41 5.19 -15.91 -14.87
CA ASN A 41 3.92 -16.13 -14.16
C ASN A 41 3.67 -15.09 -13.06
N GLN A 42 4.55 -14.08 -12.94
CA GLN A 42 4.59 -13.13 -11.82
C GLN A 42 4.40 -11.68 -12.29
N PHE A 43 3.60 -11.47 -13.33
CA PHE A 43 3.28 -10.13 -13.82
C PHE A 43 1.81 -10.00 -14.23
N LYS A 44 1.36 -8.75 -14.31
CA LYS A 44 0.06 -8.35 -14.85
C LYS A 44 0.25 -7.17 -15.79
N LEU A 45 -0.56 -7.12 -16.84
CA LEU A 45 -0.64 -5.96 -17.71
C LEU A 45 -1.99 -5.26 -17.53
N ILE A 46 -1.96 -3.94 -17.45
CA ILE A 46 -3.14 -3.09 -17.58
C ILE A 46 -2.98 -2.28 -18.86
N GLU A 47 -3.81 -2.56 -19.85
CA GLU A 47 -3.78 -1.85 -21.12
C GLU A 47 -4.88 -0.80 -21.20
N ARG A 48 -4.50 0.40 -21.61
CA ARG A 48 -5.37 1.54 -21.91
C ARG A 48 -5.14 1.95 -23.35
N GLU A 49 -5.93 2.89 -23.84
CA GLU A 49 -5.94 3.30 -25.25
C GLU A 49 -4.56 3.57 -25.87
N ASN A 50 -3.68 4.30 -25.16
CA ASN A 50 -2.32 4.63 -25.62
C ASN A 50 -1.23 4.32 -24.57
N ALA A 51 -1.53 3.49 -23.59
CA ALA A 51 -0.61 3.21 -22.49
C ALA A 51 -0.77 1.80 -21.93
N VAL A 52 0.35 1.18 -21.59
CA VAL A 52 0.40 -0.13 -20.93
C VAL A 52 1.13 0.03 -19.60
N THR A 53 0.55 -0.52 -18.54
CA THR A 53 1.19 -0.61 -17.24
C THR A 53 1.56 -2.07 -16.97
N LEU A 54 2.85 -2.34 -16.88
CA LEU A 54 3.39 -3.60 -16.40
C LEU A 54 3.48 -3.56 -14.88
N ILE A 55 2.69 -4.39 -14.22
CA ILE A 55 2.76 -4.63 -12.78
C ILE A 55 3.54 -5.92 -12.58
N ILE A 56 4.67 -5.85 -11.88
CA ILE A 56 5.58 -6.99 -11.70
C ILE A 56 6.07 -7.07 -10.26
N GLU A 57 6.36 -8.27 -9.76
CA GLU A 57 6.97 -8.44 -8.44
C GLU A 57 8.20 -7.55 -8.25
N THR A 58 8.37 -7.05 -7.02
CA THR A 58 9.45 -6.15 -6.64
C THR A 58 10.85 -6.73 -6.90
N SER A 59 10.98 -8.05 -6.79
CA SER A 59 12.19 -8.82 -7.13
C SER A 59 12.66 -8.62 -8.58
N TRP A 60 11.74 -8.40 -9.52
CA TRP A 60 12.02 -8.24 -10.94
C TRP A 60 11.91 -6.79 -11.43
N LEU A 61 11.57 -5.85 -10.54
CA LEU A 61 11.34 -4.45 -10.88
C LEU A 61 12.58 -3.80 -11.50
N THR A 62 13.76 -4.04 -10.93
CA THR A 62 15.04 -3.50 -11.43
C THR A 62 15.34 -4.04 -12.83
N TRP A 63 15.17 -5.35 -13.03
CA TRP A 63 15.36 -5.97 -14.33
C TRP A 63 14.42 -5.37 -15.39
N ALA A 64 13.14 -5.21 -15.05
CA ALA A 64 12.14 -4.65 -15.97
C ALA A 64 12.45 -3.19 -16.33
N ARG A 65 12.92 -2.38 -15.36
CA ARG A 65 13.32 -0.99 -15.59
C ARG A 65 14.55 -0.88 -16.51
N LEU A 66 15.55 -1.73 -16.32
CA LEU A 66 16.73 -1.77 -17.19
C LEU A 66 16.37 -2.18 -18.63
N ASN A 67 15.40 -3.08 -18.78
CA ASN A 67 14.92 -3.56 -20.08
C ASN A 67 13.72 -2.78 -20.63
N LYS A 68 13.42 -1.59 -20.09
CA LYS A 68 12.21 -0.83 -20.44
C LYS A 68 12.06 -0.58 -21.94
N LYS A 69 13.15 -0.17 -22.62
CA LYS A 69 13.12 0.05 -24.08
C LYS A 69 12.80 -1.22 -24.87
N ARG A 70 13.35 -2.36 -24.44
CA ARG A 70 13.10 -3.66 -25.07
C ARG A 70 11.64 -4.08 -24.90
N LEU A 71 11.06 -3.83 -23.73
CA LEU A 71 9.64 -4.06 -23.45
C LEU A 71 8.76 -3.10 -24.28
N GLU A 72 9.10 -1.81 -24.34
CA GLU A 72 8.38 -0.81 -25.17
C GLU A 72 8.35 -1.20 -26.64
N ASN A 73 9.46 -1.70 -27.20
CA ASN A 73 9.55 -2.11 -28.60
C ASN A 73 8.63 -3.29 -28.97
N THR A 74 8.07 -4.00 -28.00
CA THR A 74 7.11 -5.09 -28.27
C THR A 74 5.66 -4.64 -28.32
N LEU A 75 5.40 -3.41 -27.88
CA LEU A 75 4.09 -2.79 -27.89
C LEU A 75 3.87 -2.06 -29.22
N PRO A 76 2.59 -1.78 -29.58
CA PRO A 76 2.28 -0.97 -30.74
C PRO A 76 2.95 0.41 -30.70
N VAL A 77 3.33 0.93 -31.86
CA VAL A 77 3.96 2.25 -32.00
C VAL A 77 3.07 3.32 -31.37
N GLY A 78 3.67 4.20 -30.56
CA GLY A 78 2.95 5.26 -29.83
C GLY A 78 2.43 4.86 -28.45
N THR A 79 2.57 3.59 -28.06
CA THR A 79 2.16 3.11 -26.73
C THR A 79 3.18 3.50 -25.66
N LYS A 80 2.74 4.16 -24.58
CA LYS A 80 3.61 4.48 -23.43
C LYS A 80 3.66 3.31 -22.44
N LEU A 81 4.85 2.84 -22.06
CA LEU A 81 5.01 1.81 -21.02
C LEU A 81 5.31 2.44 -19.64
N SER A 82 4.54 2.03 -18.65
CA SER A 82 4.79 2.25 -17.23
C SER A 82 5.11 0.94 -16.55
N ILE A 83 6.07 0.93 -15.62
CA ILE A 83 6.47 -0.26 -14.86
C ILE A 83 6.26 0.03 -13.38
N GLN A 84 5.40 -0.75 -12.73
CA GLN A 84 5.01 -0.59 -11.34
C GLN A 84 5.29 -1.87 -10.55
N PRO A 85 5.67 -1.75 -9.27
CA PRO A 85 5.77 -2.91 -8.41
C PRO A 85 4.37 -3.50 -8.13
N LEU A 86 4.31 -4.81 -8.02
CA LEU A 86 3.19 -5.51 -7.41
C LEU A 86 3.22 -5.22 -5.91
N ILE A 87 2.24 -4.46 -5.41
CA ILE A 87 2.08 -4.15 -4.00
C ILE A 87 1.12 -5.19 -3.40
N PRO A 88 1.56 -6.03 -2.44
CA PRO A 88 0.68 -6.96 -1.76
C PRO A 88 -0.37 -6.20 -0.95
N TYR A 89 -1.56 -6.78 -0.83
CA TYR A 89 -2.69 -6.16 -0.13
C TYR A 89 -2.39 -5.94 1.35
N GLU A 90 -1.62 -6.84 1.95
CA GLU A 90 -1.15 -6.79 3.34
C GLU A 90 -0.35 -5.51 3.62
N SER A 91 0.42 -5.03 2.64
CA SER A 91 1.18 -3.77 2.76
C SER A 91 0.31 -2.52 2.73
N LEU A 92 -0.96 -2.63 2.31
CA LEU A 92 -1.93 -1.53 2.31
C LEU A 92 -2.75 -1.48 3.60
N GLN A 93 -2.66 -2.50 4.46
CA GLN A 93 -3.37 -2.51 5.73
C GLN A 93 -2.77 -1.46 6.66
N ARG A 94 -3.62 -0.55 7.14
CA ARG A 94 -3.22 0.46 8.10
C ARG A 94 -2.94 -0.25 9.42
N VAL A 95 -1.68 -0.21 9.87
CA VAL A 95 -1.35 -0.58 11.24
C VAL A 95 -1.97 0.47 12.15
N GLU A 96 -2.91 0.08 12.98
CA GLU A 96 -3.45 0.96 14.01
C GLU A 96 -2.29 1.40 14.91
N LYS A 97 -2.03 2.72 14.97
CA LYS A 97 -1.05 3.27 15.90
C LYS A 97 -1.53 2.92 17.30
N LYS A 98 -0.75 2.13 18.04
CA LYS A 98 -0.97 1.95 19.48
C LYS A 98 -0.99 3.34 20.12
N THR A 99 -2.16 3.77 20.57
CA THR A 99 -2.30 4.97 21.39
C THR A 99 -1.65 4.67 22.73
N PHE A 100 -0.43 5.14 22.93
CA PHE A 100 0.14 5.22 24.27
C PHE A 100 -0.62 6.31 25.02
N SER A 101 -1.49 5.92 25.94
CA SER A 101 -1.92 6.81 27.01
C SER A 101 -0.74 6.95 27.97
N PRO A 102 -0.10 8.13 28.08
CA PRO A 102 0.92 8.32 29.10
C PRO A 102 0.25 8.20 30.47
N SER A 103 0.58 7.15 31.22
CA SER A 103 0.19 7.02 32.62
C SER A 103 1.40 7.37 33.49
N LEU A 104 1.18 8.17 34.53
CA LEU A 104 2.23 8.43 35.51
C LEU A 104 2.51 7.15 36.31
N ASN A 105 3.80 6.83 36.48
CA ASN A 105 4.21 5.76 37.38
C ASN A 105 3.77 6.06 38.82
N GLN A 106 3.53 5.03 39.64
CA GLN A 106 3.02 5.15 41.01
C GLN A 106 3.88 6.09 41.89
N THR A 107 5.20 6.06 41.72
CA THR A 107 6.13 6.94 42.45
C THR A 107 5.91 8.42 42.11
N ALA A 108 5.65 8.74 40.85
CA ALA A 108 5.36 10.11 40.42
C ALA A 108 4.02 10.61 40.97
N LYS A 109 3.00 9.73 41.03
CA LYS A 109 1.71 10.04 41.66
C LYS A 109 1.86 10.34 43.15
N ALA A 110 2.64 9.52 43.88
CA ALA A 110 2.90 9.72 45.30
C ALA A 110 3.66 11.03 45.58
N CYS A 111 4.62 11.39 44.72
CA CYS A 111 5.36 12.64 44.81
C CYS A 111 4.45 13.87 44.62
N LEU A 112 3.61 13.86 43.57
CA LEU A 112 2.66 14.94 43.29
C LEU A 112 1.62 15.11 44.40
N GLN A 113 1.10 14.01 44.96
CA GLN A 113 0.17 14.06 46.10
C GLN A 113 0.83 14.60 47.37
N SER A 114 2.08 14.24 47.62
CA SER A 114 2.84 14.73 48.78
C SER A 114 3.14 16.23 48.64
N ALA A 115 3.54 16.67 47.45
CA ALA A 115 3.75 18.08 47.13
C ALA A 115 2.44 18.89 47.24
N ALA A 116 1.30 18.36 46.79
CA ALA A 116 0.00 19.01 46.93
C ALA A 116 -0.42 19.19 48.40
N LYS A 117 -0.11 18.23 49.27
CA LYS A 117 -0.39 18.32 50.72
C LYS A 117 0.47 19.38 51.43
N GLN A 118 1.69 19.60 50.96
CA GLN A 118 2.63 20.57 51.54
C GLN A 118 2.50 21.98 50.94
N CYS A 119 1.75 22.14 49.84
CA CYS A 119 1.62 23.42 49.15
C CYS A 119 0.54 24.31 49.81
N SER A 120 0.95 25.48 50.30
CA SER A 120 0.08 26.50 50.90
C SER A 120 -0.70 27.33 49.85
N HIS A 121 -0.27 27.33 48.58
CA HIS A 121 -0.89 28.14 47.54
C HIS A 121 -2.05 27.40 46.84
N PRO A 122 -3.30 27.92 46.88
CA PRO A 122 -4.49 27.17 46.48
C PRO A 122 -4.53 26.81 44.98
N LYS A 123 -4.09 27.72 44.10
CA LYS A 123 -4.05 27.42 42.64
C LYS A 123 -3.01 26.35 42.28
N LEU A 124 -1.84 26.36 42.92
CA LEU A 124 -0.78 25.39 42.68
C LEU A 124 -1.15 24.01 43.22
N ARG A 125 -1.77 23.95 44.41
CA ARG A 125 -2.33 22.72 44.97
C ARG A 125 -3.36 22.07 44.02
N SER A 126 -4.27 22.86 43.46
CA SER A 126 -5.27 22.35 42.49
C SER A 126 -4.62 21.76 41.23
N VAL A 127 -3.56 22.38 40.73
CA VAL A 127 -2.81 21.90 39.55
C VAL A 127 -2.09 20.58 39.88
N LEU A 128 -1.42 20.48 41.03
CA LEU A 128 -0.72 19.27 41.47
C LEU A 128 -1.71 18.10 41.69
N ASP A 129 -2.86 18.37 42.30
CA ASP A 129 -3.91 17.36 42.50
C ASP A 129 -4.48 16.85 41.16
N LYS A 130 -4.66 17.74 40.17
CA LYS A 130 -5.09 17.34 38.81
C LYS A 130 -4.05 16.49 38.11
N LEU A 131 -2.78 16.87 38.20
CA LEU A 131 -1.67 16.13 37.58
C LEU A 131 -1.50 14.73 38.16
N SER A 132 -1.75 14.52 39.45
CA SER A 132 -1.65 13.19 40.09
C SER A 132 -2.70 12.16 39.63
N LYS A 133 -3.75 12.61 38.93
CA LYS A 133 -4.87 11.76 38.46
C LYS A 133 -4.65 11.19 37.06
N TYR A 134 -3.72 11.76 36.29
CA TYR A 134 -3.24 11.20 35.01
C TYR A 134 -2.20 10.09 35.29
#